data_AF-A0A924DEQ3-F1
#
_entry.id   AF-A0A924DEQ3-F1
#
_cell.length_a   1.000
_cell.length_b   1.000
_cell.length_c   1.000
_cell.angle_alpha   90.00
_cell.angle_beta   90.00
_cell.angle_gamma   90.00
#
_symmetry.space_group_name_H-M   'P 1'
#
loop_
_entity.id
_entity.type
_entity.pdbx_description
1 polymer ?
#
loop_
_entity_poly.entity_id
_entity_poly.type
_entity_poly.pdbx_seq_one_letter_code
_entity_poly.pdbx_strand_id
1 'polypeptide(L)'
;MSDELTTTDTKADLPEDLKALIARKAINDKLEERYSQHTTNYYSSLFLLFVFTPITWLISYKSGHYEFLLLPLSVFALSIFAYKSCIKRYARGFRAFTPQEIERLFSANDKRVIGTILEFVKAHDAWFLTSPRREHLQNLLSLLTPEDTHLLMEKHRKVLVNLVRSDGEELTFVALKALEQVGDSTTLEALKWWRTTHSSNVKSEVREAYAHCVEVIQRRCATEKTGEQLLRPSFPTVQEKTLLLPVEEKPDEEAETLLRPEFRAKEDSP
;
A
#
# COMPACT_ATOMS: atom_id res chain seq x y z
N MET A 1 42.78 -6.54 8.53
CA MET A 1 42.01 -5.31 8.82
C MET A 1 40.61 -5.57 8.35
N SER A 2 39.84 -6.19 9.24
CA SER A 2 38.42 -6.46 9.02
C SER A 2 37.71 -5.36 9.78
N ASP A 3 37.22 -4.35 9.07
CA ASP A 3 36.43 -3.29 9.66
C ASP A 3 35.16 -3.91 10.21
N GLU A 4 35.11 -3.97 11.53
CA GLU A 4 33.96 -4.34 12.33
C GLU A 4 32.89 -3.27 12.08
N LEU A 5 32.03 -3.54 11.08
CA LEU A 5 30.85 -2.74 10.76
C LEU A 5 29.91 -2.85 11.94
N THR A 6 30.14 -2.01 12.94
CA THR A 6 29.21 -1.73 14.02
C THR A 6 27.96 -1.15 13.38
N THR A 7 27.01 -2.02 13.07
CA THR A 7 25.61 -1.66 12.87
C THR A 7 25.10 -1.10 14.20
N THR A 8 25.47 0.15 14.49
CA THR A 8 24.77 0.97 15.45
C THR A 8 23.38 1.11 14.87
N ASP A 9 22.52 0.20 15.29
CA ASP A 9 21.08 0.15 15.05
C ASP A 9 20.50 1.42 15.69
N THR A 10 20.70 2.52 14.97
CA THR A 10 20.36 3.85 15.39
C THR A 10 18.86 3.89 15.15
N LYS A 11 18.10 3.40 16.14
CA LYS A 11 16.76 3.91 16.43
C LYS A 11 16.93 5.40 16.75
N ALA A 12 17.23 6.19 15.72
CA ALA A 12 17.15 7.63 15.79
C ALA A 12 15.71 7.90 16.22
N ASP A 13 15.59 8.38 17.45
CA ASP A 13 14.29 8.66 18.03
C ASP A 13 13.60 9.66 17.12
N LEU A 14 12.54 9.21 16.47
CA LEU A 14 11.77 10.02 15.56
C LEU A 14 11.30 11.28 16.34
N PRO A 15 11.39 12.50 15.79
CA PRO A 15 10.93 13.69 16.48
C PRO A 15 9.50 13.47 17.03
N GLU A 16 9.25 13.83 18.29
CA GLU A 16 7.96 13.60 18.95
C GLU A 16 6.79 14.18 18.14
N ASP A 17 7.00 15.32 17.49
CA ASP A 17 6.03 15.92 16.57
C ASP A 17 5.66 15.00 15.40
N LEU A 18 6.65 14.29 14.84
CA LEU A 18 6.46 13.38 13.72
C LEU A 18 5.77 12.08 14.18
N LYS A 19 6.11 11.59 15.37
CA LYS A 19 5.38 10.48 16.02
C LYS A 19 3.90 10.83 16.21
N ALA A 20 3.61 12.05 16.69
CA ALA A 20 2.24 12.53 16.86
C ALA A 20 1.48 12.62 15.53
N LEU A 21 2.14 13.08 14.45
CA LEU A 21 1.55 13.12 13.11
C LEU A 21 1.24 11.73 12.55
N ILE A 22 2.17 10.77 12.70
CA ILE A 22 1.96 9.38 12.28
C ILE A 22 0.84 8.73 13.09
N ALA A 23 0.80 8.96 14.41
CA ALA A 23 -0.26 8.45 15.26
C ALA A 23 -1.64 9.02 14.86
N ARG A 24 -1.71 10.32 14.57
CA ARG A 24 -2.92 10.98 14.07
C ARG A 24 -3.39 10.39 12.74
N LYS A 25 -2.46 10.05 11.85
CA LYS A 25 -2.77 9.37 10.59
C LYS A 25 -3.36 7.98 10.82
N ALA A 26 -2.75 7.17 11.69
CA ALA A 26 -3.26 5.84 11.99
C ALA A 26 -4.69 5.87 12.57
N ILE A 27 -5.03 6.92 13.33
CA ILE A 27 -6.40 7.16 13.80
C ILE A 27 -7.33 7.50 12.62
N ASN A 28 -6.89 8.33 11.69
CA ASN A 28 -7.67 8.68 10.49
C ASN A 28 -7.90 7.47 9.58
N ASP A 29 -6.89 6.60 9.37
CA ASP A 29 -7.04 5.37 8.59
C ASP A 29 -8.11 4.45 9.20
N LYS A 30 -8.12 4.29 10.53
CA LYS A 30 -9.17 3.53 11.24
C LYS A 30 -10.56 4.17 11.11
N LEU A 31 -10.64 5.50 11.06
CA LEU A 31 -11.90 6.20 10.83
C LEU A 31 -12.38 6.01 9.38
N GLU A 32 -11.48 5.93 8.41
CA GLU A 32 -11.79 5.66 7.00
C GLU A 32 -12.35 4.26 6.79
N GLU A 33 -11.76 3.25 7.44
CA GLU A 33 -12.27 1.88 7.39
C GLU A 33 -13.70 1.80 7.96
N ARG A 34 -13.93 2.41 9.12
CA ARG A 34 -15.29 2.51 9.71
C ARG A 34 -16.24 3.27 8.80
N TYR A 35 -15.77 4.31 8.13
CA TYR A 35 -16.59 5.07 7.19
C TYR A 35 -16.98 4.25 5.97
N SER A 36 -16.05 3.49 5.38
CA SER A 36 -16.33 2.57 4.27
C SER A 36 -17.41 1.56 4.66
N GLN A 37 -17.40 1.11 5.93
CA GLN A 37 -18.44 0.22 6.45
C GLN A 37 -19.78 0.93 6.67
N HIS A 38 -19.78 2.21 7.06
CA HIS A 38 -21.02 2.98 7.22
C HIS A 38 -21.63 3.41 5.88
N THR A 39 -20.83 3.69 4.85
CA THR A 39 -21.35 4.06 3.53
C THR A 39 -22.03 2.89 2.85
N THR A 40 -21.49 1.67 2.93
CA THR A 40 -22.14 0.47 2.38
C THR A 40 -23.50 0.23 3.05
N ASN A 41 -23.58 0.36 4.37
CA ASN A 41 -24.84 0.28 5.11
C ASN A 41 -25.82 1.39 4.68
N TYR A 42 -25.34 2.61 4.50
CA TYR A 42 -26.17 3.73 4.04
C TYR A 42 -26.73 3.51 2.63
N TYR A 43 -25.91 3.05 1.68
CA TYR A 43 -26.37 2.73 0.32
C TYR A 43 -27.38 1.58 0.30
N SER A 44 -27.20 0.56 1.17
CA SER A 44 -28.19 -0.49 1.35
C SER A 44 -29.54 0.07 1.84
N SER A 45 -29.51 1.01 2.80
CA SER A 45 -30.74 1.66 3.29
C SER A 45 -31.43 2.53 2.23
N LEU A 46 -30.66 3.28 1.43
CA LEU A 46 -31.20 4.06 0.32
C LEU A 46 -31.79 3.16 -0.77
N PHE A 47 -31.18 2.01 -1.04
CA PHE A 47 -31.70 1.04 -1.99
C PHE A 47 -33.05 0.50 -1.54
N LEU A 48 -33.20 0.15 -0.26
CA LEU A 48 -34.50 -0.25 0.29
C LEU A 48 -35.54 0.85 0.14
N LEU A 49 -35.20 2.10 0.49
CA LEU A 49 -36.11 3.25 0.29
C LEU A 49 -36.53 3.37 -1.18
N PHE A 50 -35.58 3.26 -2.12
CA PHE A 50 -35.87 3.32 -3.54
C PHE A 50 -36.82 2.22 -4.02
N VAL A 51 -36.71 1.01 -3.47
CA VAL A 51 -37.60 -0.13 -3.79
C VAL A 51 -38.99 0.01 -3.16
N PHE A 52 -39.07 0.50 -1.90
CA PHE A 52 -40.35 0.62 -1.19
C PHE A 52 -41.16 1.87 -1.56
N THR A 53 -40.51 2.92 -2.06
CA THR A 53 -41.20 4.15 -2.49
C THR A 53 -42.24 3.90 -3.60
N PRO A 54 -41.95 3.18 -4.70
CA PRO A 54 -42.96 2.90 -5.73
C PRO A 54 -44.06 1.94 -5.25
N ILE A 55 -43.74 1.00 -4.34
CA ILE A 55 -44.73 0.07 -3.77
C ILE A 55 -45.74 0.83 -2.92
N THR A 56 -45.26 1.68 -2.01
CA THR A 56 -46.11 2.53 -1.17
C THR A 56 -46.92 3.52 -2.01
N TRP A 57 -46.31 4.12 -3.04
CA TRP A 57 -47.00 4.96 -4.02
C TRP A 57 -48.17 4.23 -4.70
N LEU A 58 -47.94 2.99 -5.18
CA LEU A 58 -48.96 2.19 -5.87
C LEU A 58 -50.12 1.80 -4.95
N ILE A 59 -49.82 1.46 -3.68
CA ILE A 59 -50.83 1.16 -2.67
C ILE A 59 -51.67 2.40 -2.36
N SER A 60 -51.03 3.54 -2.07
CA SER A 60 -51.73 4.80 -1.78
C SER A 60 -52.59 5.27 -2.95
N TYR A 61 -52.12 5.10 -4.19
CA TYR A 61 -52.89 5.43 -5.40
C TYR A 61 -54.17 4.60 -5.49
N LYS A 62 -54.10 3.29 -5.22
CA LYS A 62 -55.29 2.41 -5.23
C LYS A 62 -56.28 2.72 -4.11
N SER A 63 -55.80 3.18 -2.96
CA SER A 63 -56.66 3.48 -1.80
C SER A 63 -57.28 4.89 -1.84
N GLY A 64 -56.91 5.75 -2.79
CA GLY A 64 -57.42 7.12 -2.89
C GLY A 64 -56.90 8.08 -1.80
N HIS A 65 -55.93 7.65 -0.98
CA HIS A 65 -55.35 8.48 0.07
C HIS A 65 -54.07 9.16 -0.39
N TYR A 66 -54.21 10.25 -1.14
CA TYR A 66 -53.09 11.01 -1.70
C TYR A 66 -52.27 11.77 -0.64
N GLU A 67 -52.83 11.99 0.54
CA GLU A 67 -52.14 12.69 1.64
C GLU A 67 -50.86 11.97 2.10
N PHE A 68 -50.78 10.64 1.90
CA PHE A 68 -49.60 9.85 2.26
C PHE A 68 -48.43 9.97 1.27
N LEU A 69 -48.60 10.61 0.11
CA LEU A 69 -47.54 10.75 -0.90
C LEU A 69 -46.42 11.71 -0.49
N LEU A 70 -46.69 12.69 0.37
CA LEU A 70 -45.70 13.67 0.81
C LEU A 70 -44.70 13.10 1.82
N LEU A 71 -45.13 12.10 2.61
CA LEU A 71 -44.33 11.49 3.66
C LEU A 71 -43.05 10.84 3.11
N PRO A 72 -43.08 9.93 2.11
CA PRO A 72 -41.86 9.32 1.58
C PRO A 72 -40.93 10.34 0.91
N LEU A 73 -41.47 11.37 0.24
CA LEU A 73 -40.66 12.44 -0.35
C LEU A 73 -39.89 13.24 0.71
N SER A 74 -40.54 13.54 1.84
CA SER A 74 -39.89 14.26 2.95
C SER A 74 -38.78 13.43 3.62
N VAL A 75 -39.02 12.13 3.81
CA VAL A 75 -38.02 11.19 4.36
C VAL A 75 -36.83 11.05 3.42
N PHE A 76 -37.08 10.97 2.11
CA PHE A 76 -36.03 10.93 1.10
C PHE A 76 -35.20 12.22 1.04
N ALA A 77 -35.85 13.38 1.13
CA ALA A 77 -35.14 14.66 1.18
C ALA A 77 -34.26 14.80 2.44
N LEU A 78 -34.78 14.39 3.60
CA LEU A 78 -34.04 14.40 4.87
C LEU A 78 -32.87 13.40 4.85
N SER A 79 -33.01 12.23 4.25
CA SER A 79 -31.92 11.26 4.13
C SER A 79 -30.78 11.81 3.25
N ILE A 80 -31.11 12.42 2.11
CA ILE A 80 -30.11 13.10 1.26
C ILE A 80 -29.42 14.24 2.03
N PHE A 81 -30.17 15.05 2.77
CA PHE A 81 -29.60 16.16 3.55
C PHE A 81 -28.67 15.66 4.66
N ALA A 82 -29.09 14.63 5.40
CA ALA A 82 -28.29 13.99 6.43
C ALA A 82 -27.01 13.40 5.83
N TYR A 83 -27.10 12.76 4.67
CA TYR A 83 -25.96 12.20 3.95
C TYR A 83 -24.98 13.26 3.48
N LYS A 84 -25.47 14.32 2.82
CA LYS A 84 -24.62 15.45 2.42
C LYS A 84 -23.95 16.11 3.62
N SER A 85 -24.67 16.25 4.73
CA SER A 85 -24.12 16.80 5.98
C SER A 85 -23.07 15.88 6.59
N CYS A 86 -23.27 14.57 6.52
CA CYS A 86 -22.33 13.55 6.98
C CYS A 86 -21.06 13.57 6.12
N ILE A 87 -21.19 13.54 4.78
CA ILE A 87 -20.05 13.70 3.85
C ILE A 87 -19.32 15.02 4.12
N LYS A 88 -20.03 16.14 4.27
CA LYS A 88 -19.39 17.45 4.50
C LYS A 88 -18.72 17.56 5.86
N ARG A 89 -19.24 16.91 6.91
CA ARG A 89 -18.57 16.83 8.21
C ARG A 89 -17.37 15.88 8.14
N TYR A 90 -17.49 14.79 7.41
CA TYR A 90 -16.42 13.82 7.22
C TYR A 90 -15.27 14.39 6.38
N ALA A 91 -15.56 15.04 5.26
CA ALA A 91 -14.59 15.79 4.46
C ALA A 91 -13.91 16.91 5.27
N ARG A 92 -14.57 17.43 6.31
CA ARG A 92 -13.95 18.36 7.28
C ARG A 92 -13.16 17.68 8.39
N GLY A 93 -13.48 16.44 8.75
CA GLY A 93 -12.76 15.62 9.72
C GLY A 93 -11.48 15.02 9.12
N PHE A 94 -11.53 14.72 7.82
CA PHE A 94 -10.39 14.52 6.93
C PHE A 94 -9.72 15.88 6.68
N ARG A 95 -9.30 16.57 7.75
CA ARG A 95 -8.46 17.75 7.61
C ARG A 95 -7.19 17.25 6.93
N ALA A 96 -7.09 17.55 5.64
CA ALA A 96 -5.84 17.54 4.91
C ALA A 96 -4.78 18.16 5.83
N PHE A 97 -3.61 17.52 5.90
CA PHE A 97 -2.47 18.10 6.58
C PHE A 97 -2.38 19.58 6.19
N THR A 98 -2.23 20.45 7.19
CA THR A 98 -2.03 21.86 6.92
C THR A 98 -0.78 22.01 6.04
N PRO A 99 -0.71 23.02 5.16
CA PRO A 99 0.47 23.25 4.32
C PRO A 99 1.78 23.28 5.11
N GLN A 100 1.74 23.77 6.35
CA GLN A 100 2.86 23.82 7.28
C GLN A 100 3.25 22.43 7.82
N GLU A 101 2.29 21.57 8.17
CA GLU A 101 2.58 20.18 8.56
C GLU A 101 3.26 19.44 7.42
N ILE A 102 2.79 19.62 6.18
CA ILE A 102 3.38 18.99 4.99
C ILE A 102 4.81 19.48 4.76
N GLU A 103 5.06 20.78 4.90
CA GLU A 103 6.41 21.33 4.78
C GLU A 103 7.36 20.70 5.81
N ARG A 104 6.91 20.54 7.06
CA ARG A 104 7.68 19.81 8.08
C ARG A 104 7.93 18.36 7.73
N LEU A 105 6.94 17.68 7.13
CA LEU A 105 7.09 16.29 6.65
C LEU A 105 8.17 16.20 5.56
N PHE A 106 8.21 17.16 4.63
CA PHE A 106 9.25 17.22 3.59
C PHE A 106 10.62 17.56 4.15
N SER A 107 10.71 18.47 5.14
CA SER A 107 11.97 18.83 5.78
C SER A 107 12.58 17.70 6.62
N ALA A 108 11.78 16.75 7.09
CA ALA A 108 12.27 15.63 7.90
C ALA A 108 13.17 14.65 7.12
N ASN A 109 13.06 14.62 5.79
CA ASN A 109 13.79 13.71 4.90
C ASN A 109 13.77 12.22 5.33
N ASP A 110 12.69 11.77 5.98
CA ASP A 110 12.53 10.42 6.49
C ASP A 110 11.65 9.57 5.56
N LYS A 111 12.15 8.39 5.17
CA LYS A 111 11.44 7.42 4.30
C LYS A 111 10.09 6.98 4.87
N ARG A 112 9.94 6.93 6.20
CA ARG A 112 8.69 6.52 6.88
C ARG A 112 7.53 7.46 6.57
N VAL A 113 7.83 8.68 6.14
CA VAL A 113 6.85 9.72 5.84
C VAL A 113 6.32 9.62 4.40
N ILE A 114 7.00 8.87 3.52
CA ILE A 114 6.67 8.79 2.08
C ILE A 114 5.22 8.37 1.86
N GLY A 115 4.71 7.38 2.60
CA GLY A 115 3.32 6.94 2.45
C GLY A 115 2.30 8.06 2.77
N THR A 116 2.62 8.93 3.73
CA THR A 116 1.79 10.10 4.09
C THR A 116 1.85 11.18 3.01
N ILE A 117 3.04 11.42 2.47
CA ILE A 117 3.22 12.38 1.38
C ILE A 117 2.48 11.90 0.13
N LEU A 118 2.57 10.63 -0.25
CA LEU A 118 1.87 10.09 -1.42
C LEU A 118 0.34 10.20 -1.29
N GLU A 119 -0.22 10.00 -0.10
CA GLU A 119 -1.65 10.26 0.13
C GLU A 119 -2.01 11.74 -0.03
N PHE A 120 -1.13 12.63 0.42
CA PHE A 120 -1.31 14.06 0.22
C PHE A 120 -1.28 14.43 -1.27
N VAL A 121 -0.34 13.85 -2.03
CA VAL A 121 -0.22 14.03 -3.49
C VAL A 121 -1.51 13.61 -4.17
N LYS A 122 -2.02 12.40 -3.89
CA LYS A 122 -3.29 11.89 -4.42
C LYS A 122 -4.48 12.84 -4.19
N ALA A 123 -4.51 13.53 -3.06
CA ALA A 123 -5.58 14.46 -2.73
C ALA A 123 -5.45 15.81 -3.45
N HIS A 124 -4.27 16.16 -3.96
CA HIS A 124 -3.93 17.49 -4.49
C HIS A 124 -3.15 17.44 -5.82
N ASP A 125 -3.39 16.42 -6.66
CA ASP A 125 -2.59 16.09 -7.86
C ASP A 125 -2.16 17.33 -8.67
N ALA A 126 -3.11 18.18 -9.08
CA ALA A 126 -2.81 19.34 -9.95
C ALA A 126 -1.95 20.42 -9.27
N TRP A 127 -2.17 20.67 -7.98
CA TRP A 127 -1.40 21.67 -7.24
C TRP A 127 -0.01 21.16 -6.85
N PHE A 128 0.10 19.86 -6.57
CA PHE A 128 1.37 19.27 -6.18
C PHE A 128 2.39 19.29 -7.32
N LEU A 129 1.96 18.94 -8.54
CA LEU A 129 2.83 18.80 -9.71
C LEU A 129 3.53 20.10 -10.13
N THR A 130 2.98 21.26 -9.79
CA THR A 130 3.54 22.58 -10.09
C THR A 130 4.35 23.18 -8.93
N SER A 131 4.40 22.51 -7.78
CA SER A 131 5.03 23.03 -6.57
C SER A 131 6.50 22.61 -6.43
N PRO A 132 7.37 23.38 -5.73
CA PRO A 132 8.76 23.01 -5.44
C PRO A 132 8.88 21.75 -4.54
N ARG A 133 7.75 21.26 -4.00
CA ARG A 133 7.70 20.01 -3.24
C ARG A 133 7.90 18.79 -4.13
N ARG A 134 7.77 18.95 -5.46
CA ARG A 134 8.06 17.90 -6.43
C ARG A 134 9.52 17.41 -6.31
N GLU A 135 10.48 18.31 -6.22
CA GLU A 135 11.90 17.97 -6.08
C GLU A 135 12.17 17.21 -4.78
N HIS A 136 11.54 17.63 -3.69
CA HIS A 136 11.65 16.95 -2.40
C HIS A 136 11.06 15.54 -2.44
N LEU A 137 9.92 15.35 -3.12
CA LEU A 137 9.37 14.02 -3.33
C LEU A 137 10.31 13.17 -4.19
N GLN A 138 10.91 13.72 -5.25
CA GLN A 138 11.88 13.00 -6.08
C GLN A 138 13.07 12.51 -5.24
N ASN A 139 13.61 13.37 -4.39
CA ASN A 139 14.70 13.02 -3.47
C ASN A 139 14.27 11.96 -2.45
N LEU A 140 13.07 12.06 -1.88
CA LEU A 140 12.56 11.05 -0.95
C LEU A 140 12.33 9.69 -1.61
N LEU A 141 11.78 9.67 -2.83
CA LEU A 141 11.51 8.44 -3.57
C LEU A 141 12.80 7.73 -4.01
N SER A 142 13.87 8.47 -4.30
CA SER A 142 15.17 7.88 -4.64
C SER A 142 15.87 7.22 -3.45
N LEU A 143 15.46 7.53 -2.21
CA LEU A 143 15.95 6.89 -1.00
C LEU A 143 15.31 5.53 -0.73
N LEU A 144 14.22 5.17 -1.42
CA LEU A 144 13.56 3.88 -1.21
C LEU A 144 14.47 2.71 -1.59
N THR A 145 14.46 1.69 -0.76
CA THR A 145 15.16 0.42 -0.98
C THR A 145 14.17 -0.74 -1.03
N PRO A 146 14.55 -1.95 -1.49
CA PRO A 146 13.65 -3.09 -1.51
C PRO A 146 13.09 -3.48 -0.13
N GLU A 147 13.87 -3.27 0.93
CA GLU A 147 13.49 -3.54 2.32
C GLU A 147 12.34 -2.65 2.79
N ASP A 148 12.21 -1.44 2.22
CA ASP A 148 11.20 -0.46 2.55
C ASP A 148 9.80 -0.80 2.01
N THR A 149 9.62 -1.95 1.35
CA THR A 149 8.34 -2.39 0.78
C THR A 149 7.22 -2.41 1.84
N HIS A 150 7.55 -2.75 3.10
CA HIS A 150 6.60 -2.78 4.21
C HIS A 150 6.11 -1.38 4.65
N LEU A 151 6.83 -0.31 4.33
CA LEU A 151 6.44 1.07 4.63
C LEU A 151 5.33 1.59 3.71
N LEU A 152 5.17 0.96 2.54
CA LEU A 152 4.21 1.38 1.52
C LEU A 152 3.08 0.36 1.39
N MET A 153 1.85 0.84 1.61
CA MET A 153 0.64 0.06 1.39
C MET A 153 0.30 -0.01 -0.11
N GLU A 154 -0.58 -0.93 -0.48
CA GLU A 154 -1.10 -1.05 -1.86
C GLU A 154 -1.66 0.28 -2.37
N LYS A 155 -2.36 1.04 -1.51
CA LYS A 155 -2.88 2.37 -1.86
C LYS A 155 -1.77 3.36 -2.27
N HIS A 156 -0.58 3.27 -1.68
CA HIS A 156 0.56 4.14 -2.01
C HIS A 156 1.21 3.73 -3.33
N ARG A 157 1.34 2.43 -3.58
CA ARG A 157 1.83 1.91 -4.87
C ARG A 157 0.93 2.32 -6.02
N LYS A 158 -0.39 2.34 -5.82
CA LYS A 158 -1.35 2.89 -6.79
C LYS A 158 -1.11 4.38 -7.09
N VAL A 159 -0.71 5.17 -6.09
CA VAL A 159 -0.33 6.58 -6.31
C VAL A 159 0.96 6.66 -7.12
N LEU A 160 1.99 5.89 -6.79
CA LEU A 160 3.23 5.84 -7.58
C LEU A 160 2.97 5.48 -9.05
N VAL A 161 2.10 4.49 -9.30
CA VAL A 161 1.65 4.14 -10.65
C VAL A 161 0.97 5.32 -11.34
N ASN A 162 0.13 6.08 -10.64
CA ASN A 162 -0.49 7.27 -11.21
C ASN A 162 0.54 8.38 -11.49
N LEU A 163 1.59 8.51 -10.68
CA LEU A 163 2.69 9.45 -10.94
C LEU A 163 3.47 9.09 -12.21
N VAL A 164 3.60 7.81 -12.53
CA VAL A 164 4.16 7.36 -13.83
C VAL A 164 3.31 7.84 -15.03
N ARG A 165 2.02 8.12 -14.81
CA ARG A 165 1.10 8.65 -15.82
C ARG A 165 1.06 10.18 -15.87
N SER A 166 1.76 10.86 -14.96
CA SER A 166 1.74 12.32 -14.87
C SER A 166 2.61 12.96 -15.96
N ASP A 167 2.27 14.20 -16.32
CA ASP A 167 3.04 14.99 -17.27
C ASP A 167 4.35 15.45 -16.61
N GLY A 168 5.43 14.70 -16.83
CA GLY A 168 6.76 15.05 -16.34
C GLY A 168 7.75 13.89 -16.35
N GLU A 169 8.65 13.88 -17.33
CA GLU A 169 9.60 12.78 -17.54
C GLU A 169 10.47 12.47 -16.32
N GLU A 170 10.94 13.49 -15.59
CA GLU A 170 11.75 13.29 -14.38
C GLU A 170 10.97 12.64 -13.24
N LEU A 171 9.72 13.07 -13.01
CA LEU A 171 8.89 12.49 -11.96
C LEU A 171 8.48 11.06 -12.34
N THR A 172 8.19 10.83 -13.63
CA THR A 172 7.95 9.50 -14.17
C THR A 172 9.17 8.59 -13.99
N PHE A 173 10.38 9.08 -14.29
CA PHE A 173 11.62 8.34 -14.08
C PHE A 173 11.80 7.92 -12.61
N VAL A 174 11.67 8.88 -11.69
CA VAL A 174 11.83 8.61 -10.26
C VAL A 174 10.73 7.69 -9.72
N ALA A 175 9.48 7.86 -10.18
CA ALA A 175 8.38 6.96 -9.82
C ALA A 175 8.62 5.53 -10.34
N LEU A 176 9.14 5.36 -11.55
CA LEU A 176 9.54 4.06 -12.08
C LEU A 176 10.67 3.43 -11.25
N LYS A 177 11.66 4.22 -10.84
CA LYS A 177 12.74 3.75 -9.97
C LYS A 177 12.24 3.37 -8.58
N ALA A 178 11.31 4.13 -8.00
CA ALA A 178 10.66 3.76 -6.75
C ALA A 178 9.85 2.46 -6.89
N LEU A 179 9.07 2.31 -7.97
CA LEU A 179 8.33 1.08 -8.26
C LEU A 179 9.25 -0.11 -8.53
N GLU A 180 10.44 0.09 -9.10
CA GLU A 180 11.45 -0.97 -9.23
C GLU A 180 11.86 -1.51 -7.84
N GLN A 181 11.96 -0.62 -6.84
CA GLN A 181 12.32 -1.01 -5.47
C GLN A 181 11.15 -1.65 -4.71
N VAL A 182 9.94 -1.08 -4.77
CA VAL A 182 8.81 -1.49 -3.90
C VAL A 182 7.62 -2.12 -4.64
N GLY A 183 7.70 -2.29 -5.95
CA GLY A 183 6.62 -2.80 -6.79
C GLY A 183 6.31 -4.28 -6.56
N ASP A 184 5.08 -4.64 -6.89
CA ASP A 184 4.51 -5.99 -6.74
C ASP A 184 3.80 -6.44 -8.03
N SER A 185 3.14 -7.60 -7.97
CA SER A 185 2.41 -8.18 -9.10
C SER A 185 1.29 -7.27 -9.63
N THR A 186 0.60 -6.53 -8.75
CA THR A 186 -0.45 -5.57 -9.15
C THR A 186 0.12 -4.39 -9.93
N THR A 187 1.36 -4.00 -9.59
CA THR A 187 2.10 -2.93 -10.27
C THR A 187 2.39 -3.31 -11.74
N LEU A 188 2.73 -4.57 -12.01
CA LEU A 188 2.97 -5.05 -13.38
C LEU A 188 1.75 -4.88 -14.29
N GLU A 189 0.55 -5.19 -13.78
CA GLU A 189 -0.69 -5.04 -14.55
C GLU A 189 -0.94 -3.59 -14.91
N ALA A 190 -0.72 -2.68 -13.96
CA ALA A 190 -0.93 -1.27 -14.18
C ALA A 190 0.10 -0.65 -15.14
N LEU A 191 1.33 -1.16 -15.15
CA LEU A 191 2.41 -0.73 -16.05
C LEU A 191 2.19 -1.20 -17.50
N LYS A 192 1.43 -2.27 -17.76
CA LYS A 192 1.10 -2.70 -19.14
C LYS A 192 0.46 -1.59 -19.98
N TRP A 193 -0.35 -0.74 -19.36
CA TRP A 193 -0.96 0.42 -20.00
C TRP A 193 0.07 1.44 -20.48
N TRP A 194 1.18 1.62 -19.76
CA TRP A 194 2.20 2.61 -20.12
C TRP A 194 2.86 2.28 -21.46
N ARG A 195 3.12 0.99 -21.70
CA ARG A 195 3.67 0.49 -22.98
C ARG A 195 2.81 0.87 -24.20
N THR A 196 1.48 0.90 -24.05
CA THR A 196 0.57 1.19 -25.18
C THR A 196 0.41 2.68 -25.46
N THR A 197 0.57 3.54 -24.44
CA THR A 197 0.30 4.98 -24.57
C THR A 197 1.55 5.84 -24.81
N HIS A 198 2.74 5.39 -24.43
CA HIS A 198 3.93 6.25 -24.32
C HIS A 198 5.11 5.83 -25.21
N SER A 199 4.88 5.05 -26.27
CA SER A 199 5.97 4.41 -27.03
C SER A 199 6.82 5.35 -27.90
N SER A 200 6.29 6.47 -28.40
CA SER A 200 6.98 7.30 -29.39
C SER A 200 7.62 8.60 -28.87
N ASN A 201 7.01 9.27 -27.88
CA ASN A 201 7.37 10.64 -27.50
C ASN A 201 8.16 10.77 -26.18
N VAL A 202 8.52 9.66 -25.55
CA VAL A 202 9.23 9.67 -24.26
C VAL A 202 10.74 9.53 -24.46
N LYS A 203 11.54 10.28 -23.68
CA LYS A 203 13.01 10.14 -23.61
C LYS A 203 13.47 8.68 -23.48
N SER A 204 14.61 8.36 -24.11
CA SER A 204 15.21 7.01 -24.06
C SER A 204 15.41 6.53 -22.63
N GLU A 205 15.88 7.41 -21.75
CA GLU A 205 16.17 7.10 -20.34
C GLU A 205 14.94 6.60 -19.57
N VAL A 206 13.78 7.24 -19.76
CA VAL A 206 12.53 6.83 -19.11
C VAL A 206 12.04 5.49 -19.68
N ARG A 207 12.23 5.27 -20.98
CA ARG A 207 11.89 4.00 -21.64
C ARG A 207 12.76 2.85 -21.13
N GLU A 208 14.06 3.08 -20.96
CA GLU A 208 15.01 2.14 -20.39
C GLU A 208 14.68 1.86 -18.92
N ALA A 209 14.41 2.89 -18.13
CA ALA A 209 13.98 2.75 -16.74
C ALA A 209 12.68 1.94 -16.62
N TYR A 210 11.70 2.16 -17.50
CA TYR A 210 10.48 1.36 -17.56
C TYR A 210 10.77 -0.11 -17.87
N ALA A 211 11.58 -0.39 -18.90
CA ALA A 211 11.93 -1.75 -19.28
C ALA A 211 12.61 -2.50 -18.12
N HIS A 212 13.59 -1.84 -17.48
CA HIS A 212 14.30 -2.38 -16.32
C HIS A 212 13.36 -2.60 -15.13
N CYS A 213 12.51 -1.62 -14.81
CA CYS A 213 11.53 -1.72 -13.73
C CYS A 213 10.61 -2.93 -13.90
N VAL A 214 10.05 -3.12 -15.10
CA VAL A 214 9.18 -4.27 -15.42
C VAL A 214 9.92 -5.60 -15.25
N GLU A 215 11.15 -5.70 -15.76
CA GLU A 215 11.95 -6.91 -15.64
C GLU A 215 12.26 -7.27 -14.18
N VAL A 216 12.66 -6.29 -13.37
CA VAL A 216 12.96 -6.49 -11.95
C VAL A 216 11.73 -6.96 -11.19
N ILE A 217 10.58 -6.31 -11.39
CA ILE A 217 9.34 -6.71 -10.70
C ILE A 217 8.89 -8.10 -11.18
N GLN A 218 9.02 -8.45 -12.46
CA GLN A 218 8.71 -9.80 -12.96
C GLN A 218 9.58 -10.87 -12.31
N ARG A 219 10.90 -10.64 -12.22
CA ARG A 219 11.83 -11.56 -11.55
C ARG A 219 11.46 -11.73 -10.08
N ARG A 220 11.17 -10.63 -9.37
CA ARG A 220 10.73 -10.66 -7.96
C ARG A 220 9.46 -11.48 -7.78
N CYS A 221 8.43 -11.22 -8.57
CA CYS A 221 7.19 -11.98 -8.51
C CYS A 221 7.39 -13.47 -8.87
N ALA A 222 8.35 -13.81 -9.73
CA ALA A 222 8.70 -15.20 -10.00
C ALA A 222 9.38 -15.86 -8.79
N THR A 223 10.31 -15.16 -8.12
CA THR A 223 10.96 -15.63 -6.89
C THR A 223 9.95 -15.81 -5.75
N GLU A 224 9.02 -14.88 -5.56
CA GLU A 224 7.96 -14.97 -4.56
C GLU A 224 7.06 -16.19 -4.79
N LYS A 225 6.63 -16.42 -6.03
CA LYS A 225 5.82 -17.60 -6.40
C LYS A 225 6.57 -18.92 -6.13
N THR A 226 7.86 -18.98 -6.45
CA THR A 226 8.69 -20.15 -6.16
C THR A 226 8.88 -20.34 -4.65
N GLY A 227 9.07 -19.25 -3.89
CA GLY A 227 9.18 -19.29 -2.44
C GLY A 227 7.91 -19.79 -1.75
N GLU A 228 6.74 -19.33 -2.19
CA GLU A 228 5.44 -19.81 -1.71
C GLU A 228 5.23 -21.30 -1.99
N GLN A 229 5.75 -21.83 -3.10
CA GLN A 229 5.68 -23.25 -3.41
C GLN A 229 6.54 -24.11 -2.47
N LEU A 230 7.70 -23.60 -2.03
CA LEU A 230 8.59 -24.30 -1.10
C LEU A 230 8.06 -24.32 0.34
N LEU A 231 7.29 -23.31 0.72
CA LEU A 231 6.72 -23.18 2.07
C LEU A 231 5.34 -23.83 2.22
N ARG A 232 4.72 -24.30 1.12
CA ARG A 232 3.56 -25.18 1.27
C ARG A 232 4.08 -26.46 1.88
N PRO A 233 3.65 -26.85 3.11
CA PRO A 233 3.89 -28.21 3.56
C PRO A 233 3.32 -29.08 2.45
N SER A 234 4.18 -29.84 1.79
CA SER A 234 3.76 -30.97 1.01
C SER A 234 3.06 -31.85 2.03
N PHE A 235 1.74 -31.65 2.18
CA PHE A 235 0.90 -32.62 2.83
C PHE A 235 1.30 -33.91 2.16
N PRO A 236 1.93 -34.85 2.89
CA PRO A 236 2.25 -36.12 2.28
C PRO A 236 0.90 -36.61 1.80
N THR A 237 0.73 -36.64 0.48
CA THR A 237 -0.38 -37.37 -0.10
C THR A 237 -0.11 -38.78 0.39
N VAL A 238 -0.80 -39.16 1.46
CA VAL A 238 -0.72 -40.48 2.08
C VAL A 238 -1.28 -41.43 1.03
N GLN A 239 -0.47 -41.75 0.02
CA GLN A 239 -0.50 -43.07 -0.54
C GLN A 239 0.07 -43.93 0.59
N GLU A 240 -0.81 -44.70 1.24
CA GLU A 240 -0.48 -45.84 2.09
C GLU A 240 0.31 -46.86 1.25
N LYS A 241 1.54 -46.50 0.90
CA LYS A 241 2.56 -47.44 0.46
C LYS A 241 3.56 -47.45 1.58
N THR A 242 3.43 -48.48 2.38
CA THR A 242 4.37 -49.00 3.37
C THR A 242 5.79 -48.91 2.80
N LEU A 243 6.46 -47.79 3.04
CA LEU A 243 7.90 -47.67 2.83
C LEU A 243 8.56 -48.36 4.04
N LEU A 244 8.54 -49.68 3.99
CA LEU A 244 9.50 -50.49 4.71
C LEU A 244 10.86 -50.16 4.11
N LEU A 245 11.56 -49.19 4.69
CA LEU A 245 13.00 -49.08 4.50
C LEU A 245 13.61 -50.34 5.12
N PRO A 246 14.43 -51.10 4.38
CA PRO A 246 15.28 -52.11 4.99
C PRO A 246 16.13 -51.40 6.04
N VAL A 247 16.03 -51.86 7.29
CA VAL A 247 17.01 -51.52 8.32
C VAL A 247 18.28 -52.24 7.91
N GLU A 248 19.11 -51.60 7.11
CA GLU A 248 20.52 -51.96 7.05
C GLU A 248 21.10 -51.56 8.40
N GLU A 249 21.46 -52.56 9.20
CA GLU A 249 22.21 -52.42 10.44
C GLU A 249 23.42 -51.52 10.18
N LYS A 250 23.36 -50.30 10.70
CA LYS A 250 24.55 -49.46 10.79
C LYS A 250 25.48 -50.11 11.82
N PRO A 251 26.76 -50.32 11.50
CA PRO A 251 27.73 -50.67 12.52
C PRO A 251 27.77 -49.56 13.57
N ASP A 252 27.89 -49.94 14.84
CA ASP A 252 28.15 -49.05 15.98
C ASP A 252 29.40 -48.20 15.67
N GLU A 253 29.19 -46.99 15.15
CA GLU A 253 30.23 -45.97 15.11
C GLU A 253 30.01 -45.03 16.30
N GLU A 254 31.01 -45.02 17.18
CA GLU A 254 31.09 -44.29 18.44
C GLU A 254 30.66 -42.82 18.29
N ALA A 255 29.69 -42.42 19.11
CA ALA A 255 29.03 -41.12 19.10
C ALA A 255 29.90 -39.95 19.61
N GLU A 256 31.23 -40.10 19.67
CA GLU A 256 32.11 -39.09 20.28
C GLU A 256 32.67 -38.05 19.29
N THR A 257 32.43 -38.20 17.99
CA THR A 257 33.02 -37.33 16.95
C THR A 257 32.03 -36.36 16.30
N LEU A 258 31.01 -35.91 17.05
CA LEU A 258 30.26 -34.70 16.66
C LEU A 258 31.12 -33.47 16.98
N LEU A 259 32.00 -33.17 16.03
CA LEU A 259 32.85 -31.99 15.90
C LEU A 259 32.14 -30.74 16.44
N ARG A 260 32.49 -30.33 17.66
CA ARG A 260 32.31 -28.95 18.09
C ARG A 260 33.27 -28.11 17.24
N PRO A 261 32.80 -27.12 16.46
CA PRO A 261 33.70 -26.16 15.86
C PRO A 261 34.40 -25.43 17.01
N GLU A 262 35.70 -25.66 17.16
CA GLU A 262 36.51 -24.97 18.15
C GLU A 262 36.56 -23.49 17.77
N PHE A 263 35.84 -22.69 18.55
CA PHE A 263 35.83 -21.25 18.45
C PHE A 263 37.20 -20.74 18.91
N ARG A 264 38.14 -20.61 17.98
CA ARG A 264 39.49 -20.10 18.25
C ARG A 264 39.38 -18.61 18.53
N ALA A 265 39.22 -18.27 19.81
CA ALA A 265 39.34 -16.91 20.31
C ALA A 265 40.74 -16.40 19.94
N LYS A 266 40.78 -15.35 19.13
CA LYS A 266 42.01 -14.67 18.73
C LYS A 266 42.36 -13.74 19.89
N GLU A 267 43.31 -14.15 20.72
CA GLU A 267 43.90 -13.28 21.73
C GLU A 267 44.66 -12.15 21.03
N ASP A 268 44.23 -10.92 21.33
CA ASP A 268 44.94 -9.70 20.98
C ASP A 268 46.25 -9.64 21.76
N SER A 269 47.37 -9.64 21.04
CA SER A 269 48.68 -9.29 21.59
C SER A 269 48.83 -7.75 21.68
N PRO A 270 49.55 -7.27 22.70
CA PRO A 270 49.72 -5.85 23.03
C PRO A 270 50.52 -5.04 22.02
#